data_AF-A0A411HQQ1-F1
#
_entry.id   AF-A0A411HQQ1-F1
#
_cell.length_a   1.000
_cell.length_b   1.000
_cell.length_c   1.000
_cell.angle_alpha   90.00
_cell.angle_beta   90.00
_cell.angle_gamma   90.00
#
_symmetry.space_group_name_H-M   'P 1'
#
loop_
_entity.id
_entity.type
_entity.pdbx_description
1 polymer ?
#
loop_
_entity_poly.entity_id
_entity_poly.type
_entity_poly.pdbx_seq_one_letter_code
_entity_poly.pdbx_strand_id
1 'polypeptide(L)'
;MEDYRRRLLWHGMLLFLLGLLTGFVEQKFNNPRMGLAAHLEGVMNGTFLLVLGAVWIEVRAGPQLKRVAYWCALYGTYVNWAVTTLAAIFGTAALSPLTAAGHSAPPWQEGLVMFGFSSVGVAMVLSSVLVLWGLRQRAIS
;
A
#
# COMPACT_ATOMS: atom_id res chain seq x y z
N MET A 1 10.59 -10.29 -17.87
CA MET A 1 11.22 -9.82 -16.59
C MET A 1 11.32 -8.30 -16.58
N GLU A 2 11.74 -7.67 -17.67
CA GLU A 2 11.76 -6.19 -17.81
C GLU A 2 10.38 -5.54 -17.65
N ASP A 3 9.31 -6.23 -18.06
CA ASP A 3 7.93 -5.71 -17.93
C ASP A 3 7.50 -5.47 -16.48
N TYR A 4 7.80 -6.39 -15.56
CA TYR A 4 7.41 -6.26 -14.15
C TYR A 4 8.12 -5.08 -13.49
N ARG A 5 9.41 -4.91 -13.75
CA ARG A 5 10.19 -3.74 -13.28
C ARG A 5 9.55 -2.45 -13.76
N ARG A 6 9.34 -2.31 -15.07
CA ARG A 6 8.81 -1.07 -15.65
C ARG A 6 7.41 -0.75 -15.14
N ARG A 7 6.57 -1.78 -14.96
CA ARG A 7 5.24 -1.64 -14.37
C ARG A 7 5.31 -1.23 -12.90
N LEU A 8 6.19 -1.82 -12.09
CA LEU A 8 6.40 -1.41 -10.69
C LEU A 8 6.82 0.06 -10.60
N LEU A 9 7.76 0.50 -11.44
CA LEU A 9 8.19 1.89 -11.48
C LEU A 9 7.05 2.83 -11.86
N TRP A 10 6.26 2.47 -12.88
CA TRP A 10 5.13 3.26 -13.32
C TRP A 10 4.03 3.34 -12.25
N HIS A 11 3.65 2.20 -11.66
CA HIS A 11 2.65 2.14 -10.59
C HIS A 11 3.13 2.87 -9.32
N GLY A 12 4.42 2.75 -9.00
CA GLY A 12 5.02 3.50 -7.89
C GLY A 12 4.94 5.00 -8.09
N MET A 13 5.28 5.49 -9.30
CA MET A 13 5.14 6.90 -9.63
C MET A 13 3.66 7.36 -9.64
N LEU A 14 2.76 6.54 -10.17
CA LEU A 14 1.33 6.84 -10.16
C LEU A 14 0.80 6.96 -8.72
N LEU A 15 1.14 6.00 -7.85
CA LEU A 15 0.68 6.00 -6.46
C LEU A 15 1.29 7.16 -5.66
N PHE A 16 2.56 7.47 -5.91
CA PHE A 16 3.23 8.65 -5.34
C PHE A 16 2.49 9.94 -5.75
N LEU A 17 2.14 10.08 -7.03
CA LEU A 17 1.35 11.21 -7.52
C LEU A 17 -0.03 11.26 -6.85
N LEU A 18 -0.73 10.13 -6.71
CA LEU A 18 -2.00 10.07 -6.00
C LEU A 18 -1.85 10.50 -4.54
N GLY A 19 -0.75 10.12 -3.87
CA GLY A 19 -0.39 10.59 -2.54
C GLY A 19 -0.22 12.12 -2.48
N LEU A 20 0.48 12.71 -3.43
CA LEU A 20 0.60 14.18 -3.51
C LEU A 20 -0.77 14.85 -3.72
N LEU A 21 -1.61 14.27 -4.59
CA LEU A 21 -2.96 14.77 -4.84
C LEU A 21 -3.86 14.68 -3.59
N THR A 22 -3.77 13.59 -2.82
CA THR A 22 -4.50 13.47 -1.55
C THR A 22 -4.01 14.47 -0.52
N GLY A 23 -2.73 14.84 -0.52
CA GLY A 23 -2.19 15.89 0.35
C GLY A 23 -2.82 17.28 0.15
N PHE A 24 -3.23 17.63 -1.08
CA PHE A 24 -3.93 18.90 -1.32
C PHE A 24 -5.36 18.93 -0.76
N VAL A 25 -5.96 17.76 -0.53
CA VAL A 25 -7.35 17.63 -0.06
C VAL A 25 -7.45 17.07 1.36
N GLU A 26 -6.33 16.79 2.02
CA GLU A 26 -6.31 16.05 3.30
C GLU A 26 -7.13 16.74 4.40
N GLN A 27 -7.12 18.07 4.45
CA GLN A 27 -7.83 18.88 5.44
C GLN A 27 -9.34 18.98 5.17
N LYS A 28 -9.79 18.56 3.98
CA LYS A 28 -11.20 18.61 3.56
C LYS A 28 -11.96 17.32 3.87
N PHE A 29 -11.26 16.27 4.33
CA PHE A 29 -11.90 15.02 4.71
C PHE A 29 -12.61 15.13 6.05
N ASN A 30 -13.62 14.28 6.26
CA ASN A 30 -14.35 14.20 7.52
C ASN A 30 -13.44 13.84 8.69
N ASN A 31 -12.38 13.05 8.45
CA ASN A 31 -11.30 12.85 9.41
C ASN A 31 -9.96 13.29 8.81
N PRO A 32 -9.49 14.53 9.12
CA PRO A 32 -8.24 15.06 8.61
C PRO A 32 -6.99 14.24 8.99
N ARG A 33 -7.00 13.55 10.15
CA ARG A 33 -5.88 12.67 10.54
C ARG A 33 -5.76 11.47 9.61
N MET A 34 -6.90 10.87 9.24
CA MET A 34 -6.92 9.80 8.25
C MET A 34 -6.64 10.33 6.83
N GLY A 35 -7.00 11.59 6.53
CA GLY A 35 -6.59 12.28 5.30
C GLY A 35 -5.08 12.39 5.17
N LEU A 36 -4.40 12.85 6.24
CA LEU A 36 -2.94 12.88 6.31
C LEU A 36 -2.33 11.46 6.19
N ALA A 37 -2.95 10.46 6.84
CA ALA A 37 -2.53 9.08 6.69
C ALA A 37 -2.65 8.61 5.23
N ALA A 38 -3.74 8.92 4.53
CA ALA A 38 -3.90 8.58 3.11
C ALA A 38 -2.88 9.28 2.20
N HIS A 39 -2.51 10.53 2.50
CA HIS A 39 -1.39 11.23 1.86
C HIS A 39 -0.07 10.48 2.04
N LEU A 40 0.31 10.22 3.30
CA LEU A 40 1.55 9.53 3.63
C LEU A 40 1.59 8.12 3.04
N GLU A 41 0.48 7.40 3.06
CA GLU A 41 0.38 6.05 2.51
C GLU A 41 0.51 6.05 0.99
N GLY A 42 -0.07 7.02 0.28
CA GLY A 42 0.16 7.16 -1.16
C GLY A 42 1.64 7.39 -1.49
N VAL A 43 2.28 8.32 -0.77
CA VAL A 43 3.70 8.66 -0.97
C VAL A 43 4.61 7.49 -0.59
N MET A 44 4.47 6.91 0.61
CA MET A 44 5.31 5.83 1.11
C MET A 44 5.14 4.55 0.28
N ASN A 45 3.91 4.15 -0.05
CA ASN A 45 3.68 2.98 -0.89
C ASN A 45 4.18 3.20 -2.32
N GLY A 46 4.05 4.42 -2.85
CA GLY A 46 4.62 4.80 -4.14
C GLY A 46 6.15 4.69 -4.15
N THR A 47 6.82 5.24 -3.15
CA THR A 47 8.27 5.09 -2.96
C THR A 47 8.68 3.64 -2.78
N PHE A 48 7.93 2.85 -2.02
CA PHE A 48 8.18 1.42 -1.86
C PHE A 48 8.16 0.68 -3.20
N LEU A 49 7.15 0.92 -4.05
CA LEU A 49 7.08 0.32 -5.39
C LEU A 49 8.21 0.79 -6.31
N LEU A 50 8.62 2.07 -6.23
CA LEU A 50 9.75 2.59 -6.99
C LEU A 50 11.06 1.88 -6.60
N VAL A 51 11.33 1.77 -5.30
CA VAL A 51 12.51 1.06 -4.77
C VAL A 51 12.44 -0.42 -5.14
N LEU A 52 11.28 -1.07 -4.96
CA LEU A 52 11.08 -2.47 -5.32
C LEU A 52 11.30 -2.71 -6.82
N GLY A 53 10.82 -1.81 -7.67
CA GLY A 53 11.09 -1.81 -9.09
C GLY A 53 12.59 -1.68 -9.39
N ALA A 54 13.28 -0.76 -8.73
CA ALA A 54 14.72 -0.55 -8.91
C ALA A 54 15.54 -1.80 -8.54
N VAL A 55 15.21 -2.48 -7.44
CA VAL A 55 15.91 -3.70 -7.00
C VAL A 55 15.35 -4.99 -7.61
N TRP A 56 14.31 -4.91 -8.45
CA TRP A 56 13.59 -6.09 -8.95
C TRP A 56 14.47 -7.08 -9.72
N ILE A 57 15.53 -6.59 -10.36
CA ILE A 57 16.51 -7.41 -11.08
C ILE A 57 17.32 -8.30 -10.12
N GLU A 58 17.56 -7.84 -8.89
CA GLU A 58 18.29 -8.56 -7.85
C GLU A 58 17.42 -9.61 -7.13
N VAL A 59 16.10 -9.48 -7.20
CA VAL A 59 15.17 -10.45 -6.59
C VAL A 59 15.21 -11.74 -7.40
N ARG A 60 16.03 -12.72 -7.02
CA ARG A 60 16.18 -14.02 -7.68
C ARG A 60 15.21 -15.02 -7.06
N ALA A 61 14.10 -15.27 -7.73
CA ALA A 61 13.09 -16.24 -7.32
C ALA A 61 12.44 -16.88 -8.54
N GLY A 62 11.78 -18.03 -8.35
CA GLY A 62 11.03 -18.70 -9.41
C GLY A 62 9.94 -17.80 -10.02
N PRO A 63 9.55 -18.01 -11.29
CA PRO A 63 8.58 -17.14 -11.99
C PRO A 63 7.24 -16.99 -11.26
N GLN A 64 6.77 -18.06 -10.61
CA GLN A 64 5.53 -18.06 -9.83
C GLN A 64 5.64 -17.19 -8.57
N LEU A 65 6.73 -17.32 -7.81
CA LEU A 65 6.97 -16.54 -6.59
C LEU A 65 7.10 -15.05 -6.90
N LYS A 66 7.82 -14.69 -7.98
CA LYS A 66 7.90 -13.28 -8.43
C LYS A 66 6.53 -12.72 -8.81
N ARG A 67 5.71 -13.52 -9.50
CA ARG A 67 4.36 -13.11 -9.89
C ARG A 67 3.51 -12.87 -8.65
N VAL A 68 3.53 -13.77 -7.67
CA VAL A 68 2.80 -13.59 -6.40
C VAL A 68 3.31 -12.34 -5.67
N ALA A 69 4.62 -12.17 -5.50
CA ALA A 69 5.20 -11.00 -4.84
C ALA A 69 4.78 -9.68 -5.51
N TYR A 70 4.80 -9.64 -6.84
CA TYR A 70 4.39 -8.49 -7.65
C TYR A 70 2.91 -8.14 -7.43
N TRP A 71 2.01 -9.13 -7.54
CA TRP A 71 0.57 -8.87 -7.38
C TRP A 71 0.20 -8.54 -5.93
N CYS A 72 0.86 -9.17 -4.95
CA CYS A 72 0.69 -8.83 -3.54
C CYS A 72 1.18 -7.41 -3.23
N ALA A 73 2.30 -6.98 -3.80
CA ALA A 73 2.80 -5.61 -3.65
C ALA A 73 1.81 -4.60 -4.26
N LEU A 74 1.35 -4.83 -5.50
CA LEU A 74 0.39 -3.94 -6.15
C LEU A 74 -0.94 -3.89 -5.40
N TYR A 75 -1.49 -5.05 -5.05
CA TYR A 75 -2.73 -5.12 -4.29
C TYR A 75 -2.57 -4.40 -2.95
N GLY A 76 -1.54 -4.74 -2.17
CA GLY A 76 -1.31 -4.16 -0.86
C GLY A 76 -1.19 -2.64 -0.93
N THR A 77 -0.37 -2.12 -1.83
CA THR A 77 -0.11 -0.67 -1.94
C THR A 77 -1.33 0.13 -2.41
N TYR A 78 -2.03 -0.32 -3.46
CA TYR A 78 -3.23 0.36 -3.96
C TYR A 78 -4.40 0.26 -2.99
N VAL A 79 -4.65 -0.92 -2.42
CA VAL A 79 -5.75 -1.13 -1.48
C VAL A 79 -5.47 -0.39 -0.18
N ASN A 80 -4.21 -0.31 0.27
CA ASN A 80 -3.86 0.49 1.45
C ASN A 80 -4.24 1.97 1.25
N TRP A 81 -3.81 2.57 0.14
CA TRP A 81 -4.19 3.94 -0.19
C TRP A 81 -5.71 4.13 -0.34
N ALA A 82 -6.40 3.18 -0.98
CA ALA A 82 -7.85 3.26 -1.17
C ALA A 82 -8.62 3.15 0.16
N VAL A 83 -8.25 2.19 1.02
CA VAL A 83 -8.91 1.96 2.32
C VAL A 83 -8.65 3.13 3.27
N THR A 84 -7.43 3.67 3.30
CA THR A 84 -7.11 4.87 4.09
C THR A 84 -7.86 6.10 3.61
N THR A 85 -7.99 6.27 2.29
CA THR A 85 -8.79 7.36 1.70
C THR A 85 -10.29 7.20 2.03
N LEU A 86 -10.83 5.98 1.92
CA LEU A 86 -12.21 5.69 2.32
C LEU A 86 -12.42 5.95 3.82
N ALA A 87 -11.47 5.56 4.67
CA ALA A 87 -11.51 5.83 6.10
C ALA A 87 -11.51 7.35 6.38
N ALA A 88 -10.75 8.14 5.63
CA ALA A 88 -10.77 9.60 5.71
C ALA A 88 -12.11 10.20 5.28
N ILE A 89 -12.71 9.70 4.20
CA ILE A 89 -14.01 10.14 3.70
C ILE A 89 -15.13 9.79 4.67
N PHE A 90 -15.17 8.56 5.18
CA PHE A 90 -16.19 8.10 6.13
C PHE A 90 -15.99 8.64 7.54
N GLY A 91 -14.78 9.09 7.88
CA GLY A 91 -14.42 9.48 9.23
C GLY A 91 -14.33 8.28 10.18
N THR A 92 -13.99 7.09 9.69
CA THR A 92 -14.00 5.87 10.50
C THR A 92 -12.96 5.90 11.63
N ALA A 93 -13.30 5.29 12.76
CA ALA A 93 -12.43 5.03 13.91
C ALA A 93 -11.65 3.70 13.84
N ALA A 94 -11.83 2.94 12.75
CA ALA A 94 -11.78 1.48 12.73
C ALA A 94 -10.52 0.84 13.35
N LEU A 95 -9.34 1.44 13.20
CA LEU A 95 -8.08 0.89 13.73
C LEU A 95 -7.65 1.46 15.09
N SER A 96 -8.18 2.61 15.52
CA SER A 96 -7.83 3.19 16.82
C SER A 96 -8.80 4.29 17.24
N PRO A 97 -9.28 4.28 18.51
CA PRO A 97 -9.96 5.44 19.09
C PRO A 97 -9.11 6.73 19.04
N LEU A 98 -7.77 6.61 18.95
CA LEU A 98 -6.84 7.75 18.83
C LEU A 98 -6.88 8.40 17.44
N THR A 99 -7.16 7.64 16.38
CA THR A 99 -7.31 8.20 15.02
C THR A 99 -8.73 8.69 14.76
N ALA A 100 -9.72 8.20 15.52
CA ALA A 100 -11.12 8.60 15.43
C ALA A 100 -11.36 10.06 15.85
N ALA A 101 -10.65 10.55 16.87
CA ALA A 101 -10.85 11.88 17.45
C ALA A 101 -12.33 12.24 17.73
N GLY A 102 -13.17 11.25 18.07
CA GLY A 102 -14.62 11.43 18.32
C GLY A 102 -15.54 11.21 17.12
N HIS A 103 -15.03 10.81 15.95
CA HIS A 103 -15.84 10.45 14.79
C HIS A 103 -16.27 8.98 14.84
N SER A 104 -17.51 8.71 14.46
CA SER A 104 -18.11 7.38 14.40
C SER A 104 -18.76 7.18 13.03
N ALA A 105 -18.41 6.08 12.36
CA ALA A 105 -19.04 5.71 11.10
C ALA A 105 -20.05 4.57 11.35
N PRO A 106 -21.03 4.36 10.45
CA PRO A 106 -21.89 3.18 10.49
C PRO A 106 -21.07 1.87 10.60
N PRO A 107 -21.51 0.86 11.36
CA PRO A 107 -20.73 -0.36 11.62
C PRO A 107 -20.24 -1.08 10.35
N TRP A 108 -21.00 -1.00 9.26
CA TRP A 108 -20.61 -1.61 7.98
C TRP A 108 -19.42 -0.87 7.32
N GLN A 109 -19.28 0.44 7.51
CA GLN A 109 -18.14 1.22 7.01
C GLN A 109 -16.87 0.90 7.79
N GLU A 110 -16.99 0.78 9.12
CA GLU A 110 -15.87 0.38 9.98
C GLU A 110 -15.43 -1.06 9.69
N GLY A 111 -16.38 -1.98 9.53
CA GLY A 111 -16.10 -3.36 9.15
C GLY A 111 -15.39 -3.48 7.79
N LEU A 112 -15.82 -2.70 6.80
CA LEU A 112 -15.19 -2.65 5.48
C LEU A 112 -13.75 -2.16 5.56
N VAL A 113 -13.51 -1.07 6.30
CA VAL A 113 -12.17 -0.49 6.50
C VAL A 113 -11.26 -1.47 7.26
N MET A 114 -11.75 -2.09 8.33
CA MET A 114 -11.01 -3.10 9.10
C MET A 114 -10.61 -4.31 8.27
N PHE A 115 -11.55 -4.84 7.48
CA PHE A 115 -11.28 -5.94 6.56
C PHE A 115 -10.23 -5.56 5.52
N GLY A 116 -10.37 -4.36 4.93
CA GLY A 116 -9.41 -3.83 3.97
C GLY A 116 -8.00 -3.70 4.53
N PHE A 117 -7.85 -3.17 5.74
CA PHE A 117 -6.54 -3.08 6.40
C PHE A 117 -5.95 -4.45 6.73
N SER A 118 -6.78 -5.39 7.18
CA SER A 118 -6.35 -6.75 7.48
C SER A 118 -5.84 -7.47 6.22
N SER A 119 -6.56 -7.35 5.10
CA SER A 119 -6.16 -7.96 3.82
C SER A 119 -4.88 -7.34 3.26
N VAL A 120 -4.74 -6.01 3.38
CA VAL A 120 -3.52 -5.27 3.02
C VAL A 120 -2.33 -5.76 3.83
N GLY A 121 -2.48 -5.89 5.15
CA GLY A 121 -1.42 -6.37 6.04
C GLY A 121 -0.90 -7.75 5.62
N VAL A 122 -1.81 -8.70 5.35
CA VAL A 122 -1.44 -10.04 4.87
C VAL A 122 -0.70 -9.98 3.53
N ALA A 123 -1.21 -9.19 2.57
CA ALA A 123 -0.60 -9.06 1.25
C ALA A 123 0.81 -8.43 1.32
N MET A 124 0.98 -7.39 2.13
CA MET A 124 2.26 -6.68 2.28
C MET A 124 3.31 -7.54 2.99
N VAL A 125 2.91 -8.29 4.03
CA VAL A 125 3.81 -9.24 4.71
C VAL A 125 4.23 -10.35 3.74
N LEU A 126 3.27 -10.94 3.01
CA LEU A 126 3.57 -12.00 2.04
C LEU A 126 4.51 -11.51 0.94
N SER A 127 4.24 -10.34 0.35
CA SER A 127 5.12 -9.74 -0.66
C SER A 127 6.53 -9.51 -0.12
N SER A 128 6.64 -8.93 1.08
CA SER A 128 7.93 -8.63 1.71
C SER A 128 8.76 -9.88 1.98
N VAL A 129 8.12 -10.95 2.48
CA VAL A 129 8.79 -12.25 2.72
C VAL A 129 9.28 -12.87 1.42
N LEU A 130 8.47 -12.82 0.35
CA LEU A 130 8.86 -13.35 -0.95
C LEU A 130 10.02 -12.56 -1.58
N VAL A 131 9.99 -11.23 -1.47
CA VAL A 131 11.08 -10.36 -1.94
C VAL A 131 12.36 -10.62 -1.14
N LEU A 132 12.27 -10.69 0.20
CA LEU A 132 13.40 -10.99 1.08
C LEU A 132 14.01 -12.37 0.72
N TRP A 133 13.17 -13.37 0.51
CA TRP A 133 13.63 -14.69 0.10
C TRP A 133 14.32 -14.64 -1.27
N GLY A 134 13.75 -13.91 -2.22
CA GLY A 134 14.35 -13.74 -3.55
C GLY A 134 15.69 -13.01 -3.53
N LEU A 135 15.87 -12.02 -2.64
CA LEU A 135 17.15 -11.33 -2.45
C LEU A 135 18.20 -12.20 -1.75
N ARG A 136 17.78 -13.17 -0.93
CA ARG A 136 18.68 -14.10 -0.24
C ARG A 136 19.31 -15.13 -1.17
N GLN A 137 18.68 -15.47 -2.29
CA GLN A 137 19.21 -16.45 -3.24
C GLN A 137 20.47 -15.87 -3.91
N ARG A 138 21.66 -16.18 -3.35
CA ARG A 138 22.95 -15.80 -3.93
C ARG A 138 23.00 -16.24 -5.39
N ALA A 139 23.60 -15.39 -6.22
CA ALA A 139 24.23 -15.84 -7.45
C ALA A 139 25.13 -17.01 -7.08
N ILE A 140 24.74 -18.23 -7.47
CA ILE A 140 25.69 -19.32 -7.53
C ILE A 140 26.58 -18.93 -8.71
N SER A 141 27.70 -18.27 -8.39
CA SER A 141 28.80 -17.95 -9.29
C SER A 141 29.44 -19.23 -9.80
#